data_AF-A0A8S2Z170-F1
#
_entry.id   AF-A0A8S2Z170-F1
#
_cell.length_a   1.000
_cell.length_b   1.000
_cell.length_c   1.000
_cell.angle_alpha   90.00
_cell.angle_beta   90.00
_cell.angle_gamma   90.00
#
_symmetry.space_group_name_H-M   'P 1'
#
loop_
_entity.id
_entity.type
_entity.pdbx_description
1 polymer ?
#
loop_
_entity_poly.entity_id
_entity_poly.type
_entity_poly.pdbx_seq_one_letter_code
_entity_poly.pdbx_strand_id
1 'polypeptide(L)'
;GVENTYTANDILRRWLFIYECCIKKQIRIIGFSSDADSKYMRAMRLVSGFFATLPNFKLHQHPNAFKLNLISEWCWFYLRQEQLFLFLQDPTHLVTKWRNRLLSSTVQLCIGQQTITIEHLRDIIESGQYTKLDHNLTRTDLNPKDRQNYRSCERLSSDDVLNILKNNTNTQGTFVYLQLLRLIITTYIQTTTPLKTRKLVEHYMIILNKIL
;
A
#
# COMPACT_ATOMS: atom_id res chain seq x y z
N GLY A 1 11.61 -27.46 7.92
CA GLY A 1 10.31 -26.81 7.70
C GLY A 1 9.74 -26.52 9.06
N VAL A 2 9.46 -25.26 9.39
CA VAL A 2 9.01 -24.86 10.73
C VAL A 2 7.48 -24.74 10.66
N GLU A 3 6.80 -25.41 11.57
CA GLU A 3 5.34 -25.37 11.72
C GLU A 3 4.85 -23.91 11.75
N ASN A 4 4.01 -23.53 10.79
CA ASN A 4 3.49 -22.17 10.64
C ASN A 4 2.27 -21.94 11.56
N THR A 5 2.39 -22.30 12.84
CA THR A 5 1.32 -22.25 13.85
C THR A 5 1.25 -20.92 14.60
N TYR A 6 2.13 -19.95 14.31
CA TYR A 6 2.12 -18.65 14.98
C TYR A 6 0.77 -17.93 14.84
N THR A 7 0.27 -17.43 15.96
CA THR A 7 -0.93 -16.60 16.04
C THR A 7 -0.57 -15.11 16.02
N ALA A 8 -1.57 -14.26 15.84
CA ALA A 8 -1.40 -12.81 16.00
C ALA A 8 -0.85 -12.43 17.39
N ASN A 9 -1.18 -13.19 18.44
CA ASN A 9 -0.71 -12.93 19.79
C ASN A 9 0.78 -13.22 19.94
N ASP A 10 1.26 -14.29 19.30
CA ASP A 10 2.69 -14.64 19.29
C ASP A 10 3.53 -13.58 18.57
N ILE A 11 3.01 -13.05 17.46
CA ILE A 11 3.62 -11.94 16.73
C ILE A 11 3.77 -10.71 17.65
N LEU A 12 2.72 -10.36 18.41
CA LEU A 12 2.76 -9.20 19.30
C LEU A 12 3.70 -9.37 20.48
N ARG A 13 3.73 -10.56 21.08
CA ARG A 13 4.69 -10.90 22.13
C ARG A 13 6.12 -10.78 21.60
N ARG A 14 6.37 -11.23 20.37
CA ARG A 14 7.67 -11.10 19.72
C ARG A 14 8.04 -9.65 19.47
N TRP A 15 7.13 -8.83 18.93
CA TRP A 15 7.39 -7.40 18.71
C TRP A 15 7.69 -6.67 20.02
N LEU A 16 6.92 -6.92 21.08
CA LEU A 16 7.18 -6.34 22.40
C LEU A 16 8.53 -6.79 22.95
N PHE A 17 8.83 -8.09 22.88
CA PHE A 17 10.12 -8.62 23.35
C PHE A 17 11.31 -7.94 22.64
N ILE A 18 11.23 -7.80 21.31
CA ILE A 18 12.26 -7.10 20.52
C ILE A 18 12.38 -5.64 20.97
N TYR A 19 11.25 -4.95 21.14
CA TYR A 19 11.21 -3.58 21.65
C TYR A 19 11.92 -3.44 22.99
N GLU A 20 11.58 -4.27 23.97
CA GLU A 20 12.19 -4.26 25.31
C GLU A 20 13.69 -4.55 25.27
N CYS A 21 14.12 -5.50 24.45
CA CYS A 21 15.54 -5.80 24.26
C CYS A 21 16.31 -4.62 23.65
N CYS A 22 15.71 -3.90 22.70
CA CYS A 22 16.32 -2.71 22.10
C CYS A 22 16.37 -1.54 23.08
N ILE A 23 15.32 -1.30 23.86
CA ILE A 23 15.28 -0.23 24.86
C ILE A 23 16.36 -0.41 25.93
N LYS A 24 16.62 -1.65 26.38
CA LYS A 24 17.74 -1.95 27.31
C LYS A 24 19.10 -1.54 26.75
N LYS A 25 19.23 -1.46 25.43
CA LYS A 25 20.43 -0.98 24.72
C LYS A 25 20.33 0.49 24.30
N GLN A 26 19.37 1.24 24.85
CA GLN A 26 19.08 2.64 24.51
C GLN A 26 18.70 2.86 23.03
N ILE A 27 18.18 1.82 22.37
CA ILE A 27 17.68 1.89 21.00
C ILE A 27 16.15 1.93 21.04
N ARG A 28 15.56 3.05 20.60
CA ARG A 28 14.10 3.18 20.49
C ARG A 28 13.63 2.71 19.11
N ILE A 29 12.80 1.66 19.09
CA ILE A 29 12.07 1.25 17.89
C ILE A 29 10.89 2.19 17.70
N ILE A 30 10.81 2.83 16.53
CA ILE A 30 9.70 3.73 16.16
C ILE A 30 8.57 2.96 15.47
N GLY A 31 8.88 1.88 14.77
CA GLY A 31 7.85 1.05 14.15
C GLY A 31 8.34 -0.29 13.62
N PHE A 32 7.38 -1.17 13.33
CA PHE A 32 7.59 -2.46 12.69
C PHE A 32 7.01 -2.46 11.29
N SER A 33 7.75 -3.01 10.33
CA SER A 33 7.23 -3.31 9.00
C SER A 33 7.05 -4.82 8.86
N SER A 34 5.95 -5.28 8.26
CA SER A 34 5.71 -6.70 8.02
C SER A 34 4.92 -6.98 6.74
N ASP A 35 4.91 -8.25 6.35
CA ASP A 35 4.11 -8.74 5.23
C ASP A 35 2.62 -8.56 5.46
N ALA A 36 1.89 -8.61 4.36
CA ALA A 36 0.44 -8.49 4.32
C ALA A 36 -0.30 -9.82 4.51
N ASP A 37 0.25 -10.73 5.33
CA ASP A 37 -0.42 -11.96 5.78
C ASP A 37 -1.53 -11.65 6.78
N SER A 38 -2.60 -12.45 6.75
CA SER A 38 -3.74 -12.36 7.66
C SER A 38 -3.36 -12.26 9.15
N LYS A 39 -2.30 -12.96 9.57
CA LYS A 39 -1.85 -13.01 10.97
C LYS A 39 -1.19 -11.70 11.40
N TYR A 40 -0.32 -11.15 10.56
CA TYR A 40 0.28 -9.84 10.79
C TYR A 40 -0.77 -8.72 10.74
N MET A 41 -1.72 -8.81 9.80
CA MET A 41 -2.84 -7.87 9.75
C MET A 41 -3.70 -7.91 11.01
N ARG A 42 -3.96 -9.10 11.54
CA ARG A 42 -4.67 -9.26 12.81
C ARG A 42 -3.86 -8.69 13.97
N ALA A 43 -2.54 -8.89 14.01
CA ALA A 43 -1.66 -8.30 15.01
C ALA A 43 -1.70 -6.75 14.95
N MET A 44 -1.57 -6.16 13.76
CA MET A 44 -1.68 -4.71 13.54
C MET A 44 -3.04 -4.16 14.01
N ARG A 45 -4.15 -4.85 13.71
CA ARG A 45 -5.49 -4.47 14.18
C ARG A 45 -5.60 -4.46 15.72
N LEU A 46 -4.95 -5.41 16.38
CA LEU A 46 -4.94 -5.49 17.84
C LEU A 46 -4.09 -4.38 18.47
N VAL A 47 -2.95 -4.03 17.86
CA VAL A 47 -2.10 -2.91 18.32
C VAL A 47 -2.80 -1.57 18.12
N SER A 48 -3.41 -1.38 16.95
CA SER A 48 -4.13 -0.15 16.62
C SER A 48 -5.37 0.05 17.50
N GLY A 49 -5.91 -1.03 18.08
CA GLY A 49 -7.19 -1.05 18.77
C GLY A 49 -8.37 -0.93 17.81
N PHE A 50 -8.22 -1.29 16.54
CA PHE A 50 -9.25 -1.16 15.51
C PHE A 50 -10.25 -2.32 15.59
N PHE A 51 -11.38 -2.06 16.27
CA PHE A 51 -12.47 -3.02 16.50
C PHE A 51 -12.03 -4.35 17.14
N ALA A 52 -10.88 -4.35 17.82
CA ALA A 52 -10.34 -5.51 18.50
C ALA A 52 -9.40 -5.06 19.63
N THR A 53 -9.41 -5.79 20.74
CA THR A 53 -8.56 -5.51 21.91
C THR A 53 -8.01 -6.80 22.50
N LEU A 54 -6.78 -6.76 23.00
CA LEU A 54 -6.23 -7.81 23.85
C LEU A 54 -6.39 -7.40 25.32
N PRO A 55 -7.18 -8.13 26.14
CA PRO A 55 -7.41 -7.75 27.53
C PRO A 55 -6.11 -7.67 28.35
N ASN A 56 -5.15 -8.54 28.04
CA ASN A 56 -3.89 -8.68 28.78
C ASN A 56 -2.69 -7.99 28.11
N PHE A 57 -2.90 -7.25 27.01
CA PHE A 57 -1.81 -6.66 26.23
C PHE A 57 -2.12 -5.19 25.90
N LYS A 58 -1.95 -4.32 26.90
CA LYS A 58 -2.26 -2.88 26.81
C LYS A 58 -1.04 -2.07 26.39
N LEU A 59 -0.59 -2.23 25.15
CA LEU A 59 0.58 -1.53 24.60
C LEU A 59 0.47 0.00 24.68
N HIS A 60 -0.73 0.54 24.60
CA HIS A 60 -1.00 1.97 24.73
C HIS A 60 -0.69 2.54 26.12
N GLN A 61 -0.74 1.71 27.17
CA GLN A 61 -0.43 2.12 28.55
C GLN A 61 1.04 1.90 28.91
N HIS A 62 1.87 1.51 27.94
CA HIS A 62 3.27 1.26 28.18
C HIS A 62 3.99 2.58 28.55
N PRO A 63 4.92 2.61 29.51
CA PRO A 63 5.59 3.85 29.94
C PRO A 63 6.30 4.61 28.81
N ASN A 64 6.75 3.88 27.78
CA ASN A 64 7.42 4.46 26.59
C ASN A 64 6.47 4.74 25.42
N ALA A 65 5.15 4.58 25.60
CA ALA A 65 4.17 4.95 24.61
C ALA A 65 4.21 6.45 24.32
N PHE A 66 3.98 6.82 23.07
CA PHE A 66 3.93 8.20 22.62
C PHE A 66 2.54 8.55 22.12
N LYS A 67 2.23 9.84 22.21
CA LYS A 67 0.98 10.42 21.75
C LYS A 67 1.11 10.88 20.30
N LEU A 68 0.17 10.45 19.47
CA LEU A 68 0.00 10.90 18.10
C LEU A 68 -1.01 12.05 18.05
N ASN A 69 -0.72 13.05 17.23
CA ASN A 69 -1.67 14.11 16.90
C ASN A 69 -2.38 13.69 15.61
N LEU A 70 -3.52 13.02 15.77
CA LEU A 70 -4.36 12.60 14.64
C LEU A 70 -5.22 13.77 14.18
N ILE A 71 -5.37 13.89 12.87
CA ILE A 71 -6.19 14.93 12.25
C ILE A 71 -7.67 14.52 12.39
N SER A 72 -8.46 15.32 13.11
CA SER A 72 -9.87 15.04 13.42
C SER A 72 -10.76 14.88 12.18
N GLU A 73 -10.39 15.54 11.09
CA GLU A 73 -11.10 15.58 9.82
C GLU A 73 -10.96 14.28 9.03
N TRP A 74 -10.06 13.37 9.44
CA TRP A 74 -9.88 12.07 8.80
C TRP A 74 -10.82 11.04 9.42
N CYS A 75 -12.13 11.23 9.25
CA CYS A 75 -13.16 10.31 9.78
C CYS A 75 -13.04 8.87 9.25
N TRP A 76 -12.31 8.67 8.15
CA TRP A 76 -12.02 7.37 7.53
C TRP A 76 -10.76 6.69 8.08
N PHE A 77 -9.90 7.42 8.81
CA PHE A 77 -8.65 6.89 9.35
C PHE A 77 -8.81 6.56 10.84
N TYR A 78 -8.43 5.34 11.22
CA TYR A 78 -8.42 4.95 12.62
C TYR A 78 -7.04 4.48 13.07
N LEU A 79 -6.56 5.11 14.14
CA LEU A 79 -5.42 4.67 14.92
C LEU A 79 -5.67 5.14 16.36
N ARG A 80 -5.40 4.30 17.36
CA ARG A 80 -5.43 4.76 18.75
C ARG A 80 -4.37 5.85 18.97
N GLN A 81 -4.72 6.90 19.71
CA GLN A 81 -3.86 8.07 19.89
C GLN A 81 -2.54 7.78 20.61
N GLU A 82 -2.54 6.81 21.53
CA GLU A 82 -1.34 6.33 22.22
C GLU A 82 -0.83 5.05 21.56
N GLN A 83 0.43 5.08 21.15
CA GLN A 83 1.11 3.95 20.50
C GLN A 83 2.47 3.72 21.14
N LEU A 84 2.83 2.44 21.33
CA LEU A 84 4.20 2.10 21.72
C LEU A 84 5.18 2.19 20.55
N PHE A 85 4.70 1.77 19.38
CA PHE A 85 5.40 1.77 18.10
C PHE A 85 4.37 1.86 16.97
N LEU A 86 4.78 2.37 15.82
CA LEU A 86 4.01 2.33 14.59
C LEU A 86 4.09 0.94 13.95
N PHE A 87 3.18 0.66 13.03
CA PHE A 87 3.20 -0.55 12.24
C PHE A 87 2.81 -0.23 10.80
N LEU A 88 3.52 -0.82 9.85
CA LEU A 88 3.35 -0.58 8.43
C LEU A 88 3.38 -1.93 7.71
N GLN A 89 2.61 -2.03 6.63
CA GLN A 89 2.79 -3.13 5.69
C GLN A 89 3.95 -2.83 4.76
N ASP A 90 4.61 -3.88 4.26
CA ASP A 90 5.56 -3.73 3.16
C ASP A 90 4.87 -3.08 1.95
N PRO A 91 5.31 -1.88 1.52
CA PRO A 91 4.71 -1.19 0.38
C PRO A 91 4.89 -1.94 -0.93
N THR A 92 5.94 -2.76 -1.09
CA THR A 92 6.18 -3.60 -2.27
C THR A 92 5.08 -4.65 -2.43
N HIS A 93 4.66 -5.24 -1.31
CA HIS A 93 3.54 -6.17 -1.29
C HIS A 93 2.20 -5.47 -1.53
N LEU A 94 2.04 -4.22 -1.08
CA LEU A 94 0.85 -3.42 -1.36
C LEU A 94 0.69 -3.15 -2.86
N VAL A 95 1.74 -2.64 -3.53
CA VAL A 95 1.68 -2.28 -4.96
C VAL A 95 1.51 -3.51 -5.85
N THR A 96 2.14 -4.63 -5.51
CA THR A 96 1.95 -5.89 -6.26
C THR A 96 0.54 -6.45 -6.07
N LYS A 97 -0.07 -6.34 -4.88
CA LYS A 97 -1.49 -6.65 -4.68
C LYS A 97 -2.40 -5.72 -5.50
N TRP A 98 -2.11 -4.43 -5.52
CA TRP A 98 -2.84 -3.43 -6.30
C TRP A 98 -2.84 -3.78 -7.80
N ARG A 99 -1.66 -4.13 -8.35
CA ARG A 99 -1.50 -4.61 -9.72
C ARG A 99 -2.23 -5.94 -9.96
N ASN A 100 -2.09 -6.91 -9.06
CA ASN A 100 -2.75 -8.21 -9.20
C ASN A 100 -4.29 -8.10 -9.15
N ARG A 101 -4.82 -7.10 -8.45
CA ARG A 101 -6.26 -6.79 -8.43
C ARG A 101 -6.73 -6.30 -9.81
N LEU A 102 -5.96 -5.45 -10.49
CA LEU A 102 -6.24 -4.99 -11.85
C LEU A 102 -6.22 -6.14 -12.87
N LEU A 103 -5.33 -7.12 -12.69
CA LEU A 103 -5.22 -8.28 -13.59
C LEU A 103 -6.19 -9.41 -13.27
N SER A 104 -6.97 -9.28 -12.21
CA SER A 104 -7.87 -10.33 -11.78
C SER A 104 -9.09 -10.41 -12.69
N SER A 105 -9.34 -11.58 -13.28
CA SER A 105 -10.54 -11.81 -14.08
C SER A 105 -11.84 -11.93 -13.26
N THR A 106 -11.73 -12.03 -11.94
CA THR A 106 -12.88 -12.23 -11.05
C THR A 106 -13.38 -10.94 -10.39
N VAL A 107 -12.62 -9.85 -10.52
CA VAL A 107 -12.89 -8.60 -9.83
C VAL A 107 -13.34 -7.56 -10.84
N GLN A 108 -14.50 -6.96 -10.57
CA GLN A 108 -14.89 -5.71 -11.22
C GLN A 108 -14.39 -4.54 -10.39
N LEU A 109 -13.63 -3.65 -11.02
CA LEU A 109 -13.09 -2.45 -10.40
C LEU A 109 -13.77 -1.22 -10.99
N CYS A 110 -14.22 -0.32 -10.12
CA CYS A 110 -14.76 0.97 -10.51
C CYS A 110 -14.26 2.07 -9.58
N ILE A 111 -14.17 3.29 -10.12
CA ILE A 111 -13.99 4.52 -9.35
C ILE A 111 -15.12 5.47 -9.80
N GLY A 112 -16.02 5.79 -8.88
CA GLY A 112 -17.28 6.45 -9.25
C GLY A 112 -18.06 5.62 -10.28
N GLN A 113 -18.38 6.25 -11.41
CA GLN A 113 -19.07 5.59 -12.55
C GLN A 113 -18.10 5.03 -13.60
N GLN A 114 -16.78 5.19 -13.41
CA GLN A 114 -15.78 4.79 -14.39
C GLN A 114 -15.31 3.36 -14.13
N THR A 115 -15.32 2.54 -15.18
CA THR A 115 -14.80 1.17 -15.13
C THR A 115 -13.28 1.18 -15.24
N ILE A 116 -12.63 0.39 -14.38
CA ILE A 116 -11.21 0.11 -14.46
C ILE A 116 -11.05 -1.28 -15.08
N THR A 117 -10.31 -1.35 -16.18
CA THR A 117 -10.06 -2.61 -16.87
C THR A 117 -8.63 -2.70 -17.40
N ILE A 118 -8.16 -3.94 -17.46
CA ILE A 118 -6.90 -4.33 -18.09
C ILE A 118 -6.95 -4.25 -19.61
N GLU A 119 -8.15 -4.31 -20.21
CA GLU A 119 -8.31 -4.22 -21.67
C GLU A 119 -7.76 -2.90 -22.22
N HIS A 120 -7.94 -1.79 -21.49
CA HIS A 120 -7.35 -0.49 -21.84
C HIS A 120 -5.83 -0.54 -22.03
N LEU A 121 -5.13 -1.40 -21.27
CA LEU A 121 -3.68 -1.58 -21.40
C LEU A 121 -3.32 -2.59 -22.49
N ARG A 122 -4.17 -3.59 -22.75
CA ARG A 122 -4.00 -4.48 -23.90
C ARG A 122 -4.15 -3.70 -25.22
N ASP A 123 -5.13 -2.82 -25.29
CA ASP A 123 -5.36 -1.96 -26.46
C ASP A 123 -4.13 -1.09 -26.75
N ILE A 124 -3.46 -0.55 -25.73
CA ILE A 124 -2.21 0.19 -25.91
C ILE A 124 -1.12 -0.68 -26.56
N ILE A 125 -1.02 -1.96 -26.17
CA ILE A 125 -0.02 -2.89 -26.70
C ILE A 125 -0.38 -3.42 -28.10
N GLU A 126 -1.67 -3.61 -28.38
CA GLU A 126 -2.14 -4.43 -29.52
C GLU A 126 -2.84 -3.65 -30.62
N SER A 127 -3.33 -2.44 -30.37
CA SER A 127 -4.09 -1.65 -31.37
C SER A 127 -3.27 -1.19 -32.57
N GLY A 128 -1.93 -1.17 -32.45
CA GLY A 128 -1.02 -0.61 -33.46
C GLY A 128 -1.00 0.92 -33.49
N GLN A 129 -1.82 1.60 -32.67
CA GLN A 129 -1.82 3.07 -32.56
C GLN A 129 -0.54 3.60 -31.90
N TYR A 130 0.06 2.81 -31.01
CA TYR A 130 1.27 3.13 -30.26
C TYR A 130 2.33 2.07 -30.50
N THR A 131 3.59 2.50 -30.54
CA THR A 131 4.74 1.61 -30.62
C THR A 131 5.25 1.27 -29.22
N LYS A 132 6.03 0.19 -29.11
CA LYS A 132 6.69 -0.18 -27.84
C LYS A 132 7.55 0.95 -27.25
N LEU A 133 8.10 1.84 -28.07
CA LEU A 133 8.88 2.98 -27.58
C LEU A 133 8.00 4.04 -26.92
N ASP A 134 6.73 4.14 -27.31
CA ASP A 134 5.80 5.13 -26.78
C ASP A 134 5.26 4.75 -25.39
N HIS A 135 5.21 3.46 -25.06
CA HIS A 135 4.59 2.98 -23.80
C HIS A 135 5.47 2.03 -22.97
N ASN A 136 6.50 1.40 -23.57
CA ASN A 136 7.44 0.48 -22.93
C ASN A 136 6.83 -0.72 -22.19
N LEU A 137 5.60 -1.09 -22.55
CA LEU A 137 4.90 -2.27 -22.01
C LEU A 137 5.17 -3.51 -22.86
N THR A 138 5.15 -4.68 -22.23
CA THR A 138 5.14 -5.98 -22.90
C THR A 138 3.97 -6.83 -22.40
N ARG A 139 3.56 -7.84 -23.20
CA ARG A 139 2.48 -8.78 -22.81
C ARG A 139 2.73 -9.44 -21.45
N THR A 140 3.99 -9.66 -21.09
CA THR A 140 4.38 -10.23 -19.80
C THR A 140 4.05 -9.32 -18.61
N ASP A 141 4.02 -8.00 -18.79
CA ASP A 141 3.65 -7.06 -17.73
C ASP A 141 2.17 -7.23 -17.32
N LEU A 142 1.33 -7.72 -18.24
CA LEU A 142 -0.09 -8.01 -18.02
C LEU A 142 -0.36 -9.47 -17.61
N ASN A 143 0.68 -10.27 -17.36
CA ASN A 143 0.52 -11.68 -17.00
C ASN A 143 0.08 -11.86 -15.53
N PRO A 144 -1.12 -12.40 -15.25
CA PRO A 144 -1.62 -12.58 -13.88
C PRO A 144 -0.92 -13.72 -13.11
N LYS A 145 -0.17 -14.60 -13.80
CA LYS A 145 0.53 -15.73 -13.16
C LYS A 145 1.75 -15.27 -12.35
N ASP A 146 2.42 -14.22 -12.80
CA ASP A 146 3.57 -13.65 -12.10
C ASP A 146 3.09 -12.62 -11.05
N ARG A 147 2.75 -13.11 -9.86
CA ARG A 147 2.15 -12.31 -8.79
C ARG A 147 3.15 -11.44 -8.04
N GLN A 148 4.46 -11.66 -8.21
CA GLN A 148 5.52 -10.95 -7.51
C GLN A 148 6.23 -9.92 -8.41
N ASN A 149 5.72 -9.67 -9.61
CA ASN A 149 6.33 -8.77 -10.58
C ASN A 149 6.19 -7.29 -10.20
N TYR A 150 7.02 -6.82 -9.27
CA TYR A 150 7.06 -5.41 -8.90
C TYR A 150 7.41 -4.51 -10.11
N ARG A 151 8.34 -4.93 -10.98
CA ARG A 151 8.75 -4.15 -12.16
C ARG A 151 7.58 -3.84 -13.10
N SER A 152 6.63 -4.76 -13.23
CA SER A 152 5.40 -4.49 -13.98
C SER A 152 4.58 -3.36 -13.36
N CYS A 153 4.56 -3.21 -12.03
CA CYS A 153 3.85 -2.12 -11.37
C CYS A 153 4.41 -0.75 -11.79
N GLU A 154 5.75 -0.63 -11.86
CA GLU A 154 6.43 0.60 -12.30
C GLU A 154 6.14 0.91 -13.77
N ARG A 155 6.20 -0.10 -14.64
CA ARG A 155 5.91 0.07 -16.07
C ARG A 155 4.47 0.44 -16.34
N LEU A 156 3.52 -0.23 -15.70
CA LEU A 156 2.08 0.04 -15.89
C LEU A 156 1.70 1.44 -15.40
N SER A 157 2.45 2.01 -14.46
CA SER A 157 2.21 3.35 -13.89
C SER A 157 3.22 4.40 -14.36
N SER A 158 3.93 4.13 -15.47
CA SER A 158 4.89 5.06 -16.07
C SER A 158 4.19 6.32 -16.61
N ASP A 159 4.95 7.41 -16.81
CA ASP A 159 4.37 8.66 -17.31
C ASP A 159 3.86 8.47 -18.72
N ASP A 160 4.60 7.71 -19.53
CA ASP A 160 4.27 7.37 -20.89
C ASP A 160 2.89 6.70 -21.00
N VAL A 161 2.64 5.67 -20.18
CA VAL A 161 1.34 4.97 -20.13
C VAL A 161 0.25 5.90 -19.60
N LEU A 162 0.52 6.66 -18.54
CA LEU A 162 -0.46 7.58 -17.97
C LEU A 162 -0.86 8.69 -18.94
N ASN A 163 0.09 9.23 -19.72
CA ASN A 163 -0.18 10.25 -20.72
C ASN A 163 -1.06 9.72 -21.85
N ILE A 164 -0.85 8.47 -22.29
CA ILE A 164 -1.70 7.82 -23.29
C ILE A 164 -3.14 7.66 -22.74
N LEU A 165 -3.29 7.12 -21.53
CA LEU A 165 -4.61 6.89 -20.92
C LEU A 165 -5.35 8.20 -20.58
N LYS A 166 -4.63 9.28 -20.29
CA LYS A 166 -5.24 10.58 -19.97
C LYS A 166 -5.98 11.18 -21.17
N ASN A 167 -5.56 10.86 -22.40
CA ASN A 167 -6.10 11.46 -23.62
C ASN A 167 -7.42 10.82 -24.09
N ASN A 168 -7.88 9.75 -23.45
CA ASN A 168 -9.11 9.04 -23.80
C ASN A 168 -10.08 9.02 -22.60
N THR A 169 -11.29 9.55 -22.80
CA THR A 169 -12.31 9.63 -21.75
C THR A 169 -12.75 8.25 -21.25
N ASN A 170 -12.72 7.23 -22.10
CA ASN A 170 -13.11 5.86 -21.73
C ASN A 170 -12.08 5.20 -20.80
N THR A 171 -10.84 5.69 -20.79
CA THR A 171 -9.76 5.13 -19.97
C THR A 171 -9.55 5.86 -18.66
N GLN A 172 -10.39 6.85 -18.34
CA GLN A 172 -10.21 7.73 -17.19
C GLN A 172 -10.17 6.98 -15.85
N GLY A 173 -11.01 5.95 -15.67
CA GLY A 173 -10.99 5.10 -14.47
C GLY A 173 -9.63 4.41 -14.30
N THR A 174 -9.15 3.74 -15.35
CA THR A 174 -7.83 3.08 -15.36
C THR A 174 -6.69 4.09 -15.15
N PHE A 175 -6.77 5.28 -15.75
CA PHE A 175 -5.80 6.37 -15.53
C PHE A 175 -5.70 6.74 -14.05
N VAL A 176 -6.82 7.04 -13.39
CA VAL A 176 -6.83 7.41 -11.96
C VAL A 176 -6.29 6.26 -11.11
N TYR A 177 -6.69 5.02 -11.39
CA TYR A 177 -6.23 3.84 -10.66
C TYR A 177 -4.71 3.64 -10.72
N LEU A 178 -4.11 3.81 -11.91
CA LEU A 178 -2.67 3.70 -12.12
C LEU A 178 -1.91 4.93 -11.62
N GLN A 179 -2.53 6.11 -11.66
CA GLN A 179 -1.97 7.31 -11.06
C GLN A 179 -1.85 7.15 -9.54
N LEU A 180 -2.88 6.61 -8.87
CA LEU A 180 -2.81 6.29 -7.45
C LEU A 180 -1.70 5.28 -7.15
N LEU A 181 -1.57 4.23 -7.96
CA LEU A 181 -0.47 3.26 -7.85
C LEU A 181 0.90 3.95 -7.93
N ARG A 182 1.07 4.87 -8.88
CA ARG A 182 2.31 5.65 -9.02
C ARG A 182 2.61 6.49 -7.78
N LEU A 183 1.62 7.20 -7.25
CA LEU A 183 1.78 8.04 -6.07
C LEU A 183 2.21 7.21 -4.85
N ILE A 184 1.67 5.99 -4.70
CA ILE A 184 2.08 5.05 -3.65
C ILE A 184 3.55 4.65 -3.84
N ILE A 185 3.97 4.27 -5.06
CA ILE A 185 5.37 3.90 -5.36
C ILE A 185 6.31 5.07 -5.04
N THR A 186 6.01 6.27 -5.53
CA THR A 186 6.84 7.47 -5.33
C THR A 186 6.96 7.86 -3.85
N THR A 187 5.91 7.64 -3.06
CA THR A 187 5.88 7.99 -1.63
C THR A 187 6.64 6.98 -0.78
N TYR A 188 6.34 5.69 -0.95
CA TYR A 188 6.74 4.66 0.00
C TYR A 188 7.93 3.79 -0.45
N ILE A 189 8.21 3.73 -1.75
CA ILE A 189 9.21 2.81 -2.30
C ILE A 189 10.41 3.56 -2.87
N GLN A 190 10.17 4.62 -3.64
CA GLN A 190 11.22 5.32 -4.37
C GLN A 190 12.18 6.06 -3.42
N THR A 191 13.39 5.54 -3.28
CA THR A 191 14.43 6.05 -2.36
C THR A 191 14.99 7.41 -2.76
N THR A 192 14.94 7.75 -4.05
CA THR A 192 15.46 9.01 -4.59
C THR A 192 14.51 10.20 -4.43
N THR A 193 13.24 9.98 -4.08
CA THR A 193 12.26 11.06 -3.94
C THR A 193 12.55 11.93 -2.70
N PRO A 194 12.76 13.25 -2.85
CA PRO A 194 13.00 14.15 -1.73
C PRO A 194 11.81 14.19 -0.75
N LEU A 195 12.09 14.37 0.56
CA LEU A 195 11.05 14.42 1.61
C LEU A 195 9.97 15.46 1.34
N LYS A 196 10.32 16.63 0.79
CA LYS A 196 9.34 17.68 0.43
C LYS A 196 8.35 17.17 -0.62
N THR A 197 8.86 16.48 -1.64
CA THR A 197 8.03 15.88 -2.70
C THR A 197 7.14 14.78 -2.13
N ARG A 198 7.66 13.92 -1.24
CA ARG A 198 6.84 12.88 -0.57
C ARG A 198 5.65 13.48 0.19
N LYS A 199 5.87 14.52 0.99
CA LYS A 199 4.78 15.22 1.72
C LYS A 199 3.72 15.80 0.79
N LEU A 200 4.13 16.37 -0.35
CA LEU A 200 3.20 16.90 -1.36
C LEU A 200 2.38 15.78 -2.01
N VAL A 201 3.03 14.68 -2.36
CA VAL A 201 2.37 13.50 -2.94
C VAL A 201 1.38 12.87 -1.95
N GLU A 202 1.77 12.73 -0.67
CA GLU A 202 0.89 12.27 0.40
C GLU A 202 -0.35 13.14 0.53
N HIS A 203 -0.18 14.46 0.53
CA HIS A 203 -1.29 15.40 0.60
C HIS A 203 -2.24 15.25 -0.61
N TYR A 204 -1.68 15.06 -1.80
CA TYR A 204 -2.47 14.84 -3.01
C TYR A 204 -3.26 13.53 -2.97
N MET A 205 -2.66 12.44 -2.44
CA MET A 205 -3.38 11.17 -2.22
C MET A 205 -4.55 11.34 -1.23
N ILE A 206 -4.38 12.14 -0.17
CA ILE A 206 -5.44 12.42 0.80
C ILE A 206 -6.58 13.22 0.15
N ILE A 207 -6.26 14.19 -0.70
CA ILE A 207 -7.27 14.97 -1.44
C ILE A 207 -8.03 14.07 -2.42
N LEU A 208 -7.33 13.23 -3.20
CA LEU A 208 -7.98 12.31 -4.13
C LEU A 208 -8.98 11.39 -3.42
N ASN A 209 -8.64 10.86 -2.24
CA ASN A 209 -9.56 10.06 -1.42
C ASN A 209 -10.79 10.83 -0.89
N LYS A 210 -10.77 12.17 -0.88
CA LYS A 210 -11.94 12.99 -0.49
C LYS A 210 -12.87 13.30 -1.67
N ILE A 211 -12.34 13.27 -2.90
CA ILE A 211 -13.06 13.65 -4.12
C ILE A 211 -13.70 12.42 -4.79
N LEU A 212 -13.08 11.24 -4.63
CA LEU A 212 -13.60 9.95 -5.06
C LEU A 212 -14.66 9.41 -4.09
#